data_AF-A0A2M9ARS1-F1
#
_entry.id   AF-A0A2M9ARS1-F1
#
_cell.length_a   1.000
_cell.length_b   1.000
_cell.length_c   1.000
_cell.angle_alpha   90.00
_cell.angle_beta   90.00
_cell.angle_gamma   90.00
#
_symmetry.space_group_name_H-M   'P 1'
#
loop_
_entity.id
_entity.type
_entity.pdbx_description
1 polymer ?
#
loop_
_entity_poly.entity_id
_entity_poly.type
_entity_poly.pdbx_seq_one_letter_code
_entity_poly.pdbx_strand_id
1 'polypeptide(L)'
;MTRWLFLLIFLFTIGAALIYAYVGGFKTPTVTVTTTKTPIFLAGQAFEGSANDERFGPLFRSVKEAQDRGQLRGELANIYYNDPAKARDTVRAFIGLVVADTVSQQLPAGYRYRTFGAGQRVVQARTTASYLVAPNKLYPAITDAVKQQQLKPKHVYLERFPEQGESEVLAVVE
;
A
#
# COMPACT_ATOMS: atom_id res chain seq x y z
N MET A 1 -42.20 -21.14 2.53
CA MET A 1 -41.29 -20.06 2.98
C MET A 1 -39.83 -20.36 2.71
N THR A 2 -39.34 -21.58 2.94
CA THR A 2 -37.93 -21.95 2.77
C THR A 2 -37.38 -21.75 1.35
N ARG A 3 -38.15 -22.03 0.30
CA ARG A 3 -37.71 -21.88 -1.11
C ARG A 3 -37.39 -20.43 -1.50
N TRP A 4 -38.18 -19.47 -1.01
CA TRP A 4 -37.94 -18.03 -1.26
C TRP A 4 -36.72 -17.52 -0.49
N LEU A 5 -36.53 -18.00 0.74
CA LEU A 5 -35.32 -17.72 1.52
C LEU A 5 -34.07 -18.26 0.83
N PHE A 6 -34.11 -19.50 0.30
CA PHE A 6 -33.00 -20.07 -0.47
C PHE A 6 -32.70 -19.26 -1.74
N LEU A 7 -33.71 -18.82 -2.49
CA LEU A 7 -33.51 -17.97 -3.67
C LEU A 7 -32.90 -16.61 -3.30
N LEU A 8 -33.33 -16.01 -2.18
CA LEU A 8 -32.75 -14.78 -1.65
C LEU A 8 -31.28 -14.94 -1.25
N ILE A 9 -30.95 -16.00 -0.51
CA ILE A 9 -29.57 -16.31 -0.11
C ILE A 9 -28.71 -16.56 -1.35
N PHE A 10 -29.22 -17.31 -2.32
CA PHE A 10 -28.51 -17.58 -3.57
C PHE A 10 -28.25 -16.31 -4.37
N LEU A 11 -29.25 -15.44 -4.54
CA LEU A 11 -29.10 -14.15 -5.22
C LEU A 11 -28.09 -13.25 -4.50
N PHE A 12 -28.15 -13.18 -3.17
CA PHE A 12 -27.21 -12.42 -2.36
C PHE A 12 -25.78 -12.95 -2.49
N THR A 13 -25.62 -14.28 -2.52
CA THR A 13 -24.31 -14.93 -2.67
C THR A 13 -23.70 -14.65 -4.05
N ILE A 14 -24.50 -14.70 -5.11
CA ILE A 14 -24.07 -14.32 -6.46
C ILE A 14 -23.67 -12.84 -6.48
N GLY A 15 -24.49 -11.95 -5.92
CA GLY A 15 -24.19 -10.53 -5.85
C GLY A 15 -22.85 -10.26 -5.14
N ALA A 16 -22.64 -10.88 -3.97
CA ALA A 16 -21.39 -10.77 -3.23
C ALA A 16 -20.20 -11.31 -4.03
N ALA A 17 -20.34 -12.45 -4.70
CA ALA A 17 -19.29 -13.04 -5.53
C ALA A 17 -18.92 -12.15 -6.73
N LEU A 18 -19.90 -11.52 -7.37
CA LEU A 18 -19.68 -10.58 -8.47
C LEU A 18 -18.95 -9.32 -8.00
N ILE A 19 -19.34 -8.75 -6.86
CA ILE A 19 -18.64 -7.61 -6.26
C ILE A 19 -17.20 -8.00 -5.91
N TYR A 20 -17.00 -9.15 -5.27
CA TYR A 20 -15.66 -9.66 -4.93
C TYR A 20 -14.79 -9.86 -6.17
N ALA A 21 -15.34 -10.43 -7.24
CA ALA A 21 -14.64 -10.56 -8.52
C ALA A 21 -14.27 -9.20 -9.12
N TYR A 22 -15.22 -8.25 -9.09
CA TYR A 22 -15.06 -6.90 -9.63
C TYR A 22 -13.93 -6.12 -8.95
N VAL A 23 -13.83 -6.19 -7.61
CA VAL A 23 -12.73 -5.54 -6.86
C VAL A 23 -11.39 -6.29 -6.95
N GLY A 24 -11.34 -7.40 -7.69
CA GLY A 24 -10.12 -8.18 -7.90
C GLY A 24 -9.85 -9.24 -6.83
N GLY A 25 -10.88 -9.68 -6.09
CA GLY A 25 -10.79 -10.70 -5.05
C GLY A 25 -10.22 -12.05 -5.51
N PHE A 26 -10.34 -12.40 -6.79
CA PHE A 26 -9.72 -13.60 -7.36
C PHE A 26 -8.37 -13.36 -8.04
N LYS A 27 -7.88 -12.11 -8.09
CA LYS A 27 -6.57 -11.80 -8.67
C LYS A 27 -5.46 -12.31 -7.75
N THR A 28 -4.48 -13.00 -8.32
CA THR A 28 -3.27 -13.45 -7.64
C THR A 28 -2.17 -12.41 -7.83
N PRO A 29 -1.44 -12.04 -6.77
CA PRO A 29 -0.27 -11.18 -6.92
C PRO A 29 0.85 -11.85 -7.71
N THR A 30 1.57 -11.06 -8.50
CA THR A 30 2.87 -11.46 -9.03
C THR A 30 3.95 -11.05 -8.04
N VAL A 31 4.84 -11.98 -7.67
CA VAL A 31 5.93 -11.72 -6.73
C VAL A 31 7.27 -11.94 -7.40
N THR A 32 8.18 -11.00 -7.25
CA THR A 32 9.56 -11.07 -7.76
C THR A 32 10.55 -10.60 -6.71
N VAL A 33 11.77 -11.13 -6.75
CA VAL A 33 12.88 -10.61 -5.94
C VAL A 33 13.82 -9.86 -6.85
N THR A 34 14.05 -8.60 -6.53
CA THR A 34 14.80 -7.67 -7.38
C THR A 34 15.62 -6.70 -6.54
N THR A 35 16.45 -5.91 -7.19
CA THR A 35 17.20 -4.83 -6.56
C THR A 35 16.68 -3.50 -7.09
N THR A 36 16.38 -2.56 -6.20
CA THR A 36 15.93 -1.22 -6.61
C THR A 36 17.02 -0.53 -7.43
N LYS A 37 16.69 -0.12 -8.67
CA LYS A 37 17.67 0.50 -9.57
C LYS A 37 17.88 1.97 -9.27
N THR A 38 16.80 2.67 -8.95
CA THR A 38 16.77 4.11 -8.72
C THR A 38 16.15 4.41 -7.35
N PRO A 39 16.52 5.52 -6.71
CA PRO A 39 15.84 5.96 -5.51
C PRO A 39 14.38 6.31 -5.85
N ILE A 40 13.48 6.07 -4.90
CA ILE A 40 12.08 6.51 -5.00
C ILE A 40 11.89 7.61 -3.96
N PHE A 41 11.52 8.80 -4.44
CA PHE A 41 11.32 9.97 -3.60
C PHE A 41 9.86 10.06 -3.20
N LEU A 42 9.62 10.33 -1.91
CA LEU A 42 8.30 10.60 -1.38
C LEU A 42 8.27 11.99 -0.76
N ALA A 43 7.19 12.72 -1.01
CA ALA A 43 6.87 13.98 -0.34
C ALA A 43 5.66 13.77 0.57
N GLY A 44 5.77 14.09 1.84
CA GLY A 44 4.72 13.78 2.81
C GLY A 44 5.08 14.09 4.25
N GLN A 45 4.40 13.44 5.17
CA GLN A 45 4.58 13.63 6.62
C GLN A 45 4.82 12.30 7.32
N ALA A 46 5.57 12.34 8.42
CA ALA A 46 5.73 11.16 9.25
C ALA A 46 4.54 11.00 10.19
N PHE A 47 4.21 9.73 10.43
CA PHE A 47 3.23 9.29 11.39
C PHE A 47 3.87 8.30 12.35
N GLU A 48 3.65 8.52 13.63
CA GLU A 48 3.99 7.60 14.69
C GLU A 48 2.85 7.61 15.71
N GLY A 49 2.24 6.46 15.92
CA GLY A 49 1.04 6.31 16.75
C GLY A 49 0.31 4.99 16.45
N SER A 50 -0.81 4.75 17.11
CA SER A 50 -1.64 3.57 16.82
C SER A 50 -2.29 3.67 15.43
N ALA A 51 -2.55 2.54 14.78
CA ALA A 51 -3.39 2.52 13.57
C ALA A 51 -4.82 3.04 13.84
N ASN A 52 -5.27 2.96 15.09
CA ASN A 52 -6.56 3.48 15.55
C ASN A 52 -6.48 4.95 16.03
N ASP A 53 -5.30 5.56 15.99
CA ASP A 53 -5.14 6.97 16.34
C ASP A 53 -5.99 7.80 15.38
N GLU A 54 -6.77 8.72 15.95
CA GLU A 54 -7.65 9.60 15.19
C GLU A 54 -6.91 10.42 14.14
N ARG A 55 -5.59 10.59 14.25
CA ARG A 55 -4.73 11.31 13.29
C ARG A 55 -4.34 10.50 12.06
N PHE A 56 -4.40 9.16 12.10
CA PHE A 56 -3.93 8.32 10.99
C PHE A 56 -4.78 8.54 9.73
N GLY A 57 -6.09 8.38 9.85
CA GLY A 57 -7.04 8.59 8.74
C GLY A 57 -7.04 10.03 8.17
N PRO A 58 -7.14 11.09 8.99
CA PRO A 58 -7.02 12.48 8.54
C PRO A 58 -5.70 12.77 7.84
N LEU A 59 -4.59 12.16 8.24
CA LEU A 59 -3.30 12.40 7.57
C LEU A 59 -3.34 11.91 6.12
N PHE A 60 -3.84 10.69 5.88
CA PHE A 60 -4.07 10.19 4.52
C PHE A 60 -4.98 11.12 3.71
N ARG A 61 -6.09 11.57 4.30
CA ARG A 61 -7.01 12.51 3.65
C ARG A 61 -6.32 13.83 3.31
N SER A 62 -5.49 14.37 4.21
CA SER A 62 -4.80 15.63 3.97
C SER A 62 -3.79 15.55 2.82
N VAL A 63 -3.07 14.42 2.70
CA VAL A 63 -2.16 14.16 1.57
C VAL A 63 -2.94 14.04 0.27
N LYS A 64 -4.09 13.34 0.30
CA LYS A 64 -4.98 13.23 -0.86
C LYS A 64 -5.58 14.57 -1.27
N GLU A 65 -6.01 15.39 -0.31
CA GLU A 65 -6.51 16.74 -0.58
C GLU A 65 -5.41 17.65 -1.17
N ALA A 66 -4.17 17.56 -0.69
CA ALA A 66 -3.05 18.29 -1.27
C ALA A 66 -2.77 17.84 -2.71
N GLN A 67 -2.94 16.56 -3.02
CA GLN A 67 -2.88 16.00 -4.38
C GLN A 67 -3.99 16.57 -5.26
N ASP A 68 -5.24 16.48 -4.81
CA ASP A 68 -6.42 16.85 -5.58
C ASP A 68 -6.48 18.36 -5.87
N ARG A 69 -5.97 19.18 -4.93
CA ARG A 69 -5.84 20.64 -5.10
C ARG A 69 -4.62 21.05 -5.92
N GLY A 70 -3.80 20.10 -6.39
CA GLY A 70 -2.58 20.38 -7.16
C GLY A 70 -1.46 21.04 -6.35
N GLN A 71 -1.58 21.08 -5.01
CA GLN A 71 -0.55 21.62 -4.12
C GLN A 71 0.67 20.69 -4.02
N LEU A 72 0.45 19.38 -4.23
CA LEU A 72 1.50 18.38 -4.30
C LEU A 72 1.22 17.43 -5.46
N ARG A 73 2.19 17.25 -6.36
CA ARG A 73 2.05 16.37 -7.53
C ARG A 73 2.77 15.05 -7.28
N GLY A 74 2.10 13.94 -7.56
CA GLY A 74 2.66 12.60 -7.38
C GLY A 74 1.59 11.50 -7.27
N GLU A 75 2.01 10.29 -6.92
CA GLU A 75 1.15 9.13 -6.71
C GLU A 75 1.09 8.75 -5.23
N LEU A 76 -0.10 8.44 -4.69
CA LEU A 76 -0.26 8.10 -3.28
C LEU A 76 0.60 6.88 -2.88
N ALA A 77 1.40 7.06 -1.83
CA ALA A 77 2.36 6.06 -1.40
C ALA A 77 2.77 6.24 0.06
N ASN A 78 3.23 5.15 0.67
CA ASN A 78 3.66 5.15 2.07
C ASN A 78 4.95 4.36 2.24
N ILE A 79 5.82 4.81 3.14
CA ILE A 79 6.90 3.98 3.68
C ILE A 79 6.52 3.55 5.09
N TYR A 80 6.51 2.25 5.37
CA TYR A 80 6.43 1.73 6.73
C TYR A 80 7.82 1.32 7.19
N TYR A 81 8.15 1.64 8.44
CA TYR A 81 9.40 1.30 9.12
C TYR A 81 9.22 0.17 10.15
N ASN A 82 8.05 -0.45 10.15
CA ASN A 82 7.72 -1.64 10.90
C ASN A 82 6.68 -2.46 10.13
N ASP A 83 6.48 -3.72 10.52
CA ASP A 83 5.52 -4.61 9.88
C ASP A 83 4.07 -4.17 10.21
N PRO A 84 3.31 -3.62 9.23
CA PRO A 84 1.97 -3.12 9.49
C PRO A 84 0.97 -4.25 9.84
N ALA A 85 1.23 -5.49 9.42
CA ALA A 85 0.39 -6.63 9.77
C ALA A 85 0.59 -7.08 11.23
N LYS A 86 1.74 -6.72 11.84
CA LYS A 86 2.06 -7.03 13.25
C LYS A 86 2.04 -5.81 14.17
N ALA A 87 1.98 -4.60 13.61
CA ALA A 87 1.93 -3.33 14.32
C ALA A 87 0.56 -3.14 15.00
N ARG A 88 0.26 -3.94 16.03
CA ARG A 88 -0.97 -3.83 16.82
C ARG A 88 -1.00 -2.54 17.65
N ASP A 89 0.16 -2.05 18.08
CA ASP A 89 0.24 -0.96 19.06
C ASP A 89 0.77 0.36 18.47
N THR A 90 1.73 0.30 17.54
CA THR A 90 2.35 1.50 16.97
C THR A 90 2.73 1.29 15.52
N VAL A 91 2.22 2.12 14.63
CA VAL A 91 2.59 2.25 13.23
C VAL A 91 3.63 3.35 13.11
N ARG A 92 4.76 3.05 12.45
CA ARG A 92 5.80 4.03 12.10
C ARG A 92 5.83 4.17 10.59
N ALA A 93 5.18 5.21 10.08
CA ALA A 93 4.98 5.39 8.66
C ALA A 93 5.41 6.78 8.19
N PHE A 94 5.67 6.89 6.90
CA PHE A 94 5.78 8.14 6.18
C PHE A 94 4.73 8.12 5.07
N ILE A 95 3.70 8.96 5.22
CA ILE A 95 2.52 8.98 4.36
C ILE A 95 2.65 10.17 3.43
N GLY A 96 2.54 9.94 2.12
CA GLY A 96 2.83 10.97 1.14
C GLY A 96 2.50 10.58 -0.29
N LEU A 97 3.15 11.26 -1.23
CA LEU A 97 3.11 10.95 -2.65
C LEU A 97 4.51 10.58 -3.14
N VAL A 98 4.64 9.58 -4.02
CA VAL A 98 5.83 9.39 -4.85
C VAL A 98 5.93 10.56 -5.83
N VAL A 99 7.09 11.20 -5.85
CA VAL A 99 7.39 12.38 -6.66
C VAL A 99 8.54 12.08 -7.62
N ALA A 100 8.58 12.78 -8.75
CA ALA A 100 9.63 12.60 -9.76
C ALA A 100 11.03 12.99 -9.23
N ASP A 101 11.10 14.03 -8.40
CA ASP A 101 12.33 14.56 -7.83
C ASP A 101 12.05 15.40 -6.56
N THR A 102 13.10 15.95 -5.95
CA THR A 102 13.03 16.77 -4.71
C THR A 102 13.22 18.28 -4.95
N VAL A 103 13.13 18.75 -6.19
CA VAL A 103 13.46 20.15 -6.57
C VAL A 103 12.38 20.85 -7.40
N SER A 104 11.51 20.10 -8.08
CA SER A 104 10.54 20.62 -9.06
C SER A 104 9.23 21.13 -8.47
N GLN A 105 9.05 21.03 -7.15
CA GLN A 105 7.85 21.53 -6.48
C GLN A 105 8.14 22.02 -5.05
N GLN A 106 7.43 23.08 -4.66
CA GLN A 106 7.46 23.56 -3.29
C GLN A 106 6.54 22.69 -2.43
N LEU A 107 7.04 22.27 -1.27
CA LEU A 107 6.25 21.46 -0.34
C LEU A 107 5.30 22.32 0.50
N PRO A 108 4.08 21.85 0.78
CA PRO A 108 3.20 22.48 1.76
C PRO A 108 3.84 22.52 3.17
N ALA A 109 3.32 23.38 4.04
CA ALA A 109 3.82 23.48 5.41
C ALA A 109 3.73 22.11 6.14
N GLY A 110 4.81 21.71 6.81
CA GLY A 110 4.88 20.44 7.53
C GLY A 110 5.19 19.20 6.68
N TYR A 111 5.28 19.35 5.34
CA TYR A 111 5.71 18.29 4.44
C TYR A 111 7.24 18.27 4.32
N ARG A 112 7.79 17.08 4.10
CA ARG A 112 9.22 16.87 3.87
C ARG A 112 9.44 15.80 2.81
N TYR A 113 10.67 15.69 2.33
CA TYR A 113 11.07 14.57 1.48
C TYR A 113 11.59 13.39 2.31
N ARG A 114 11.34 12.18 1.79
CA ARG A 114 11.96 10.92 2.20
C ARG A 114 12.33 10.12 0.97
N THR A 115 13.33 9.26 1.13
CA THR A 115 13.85 8.44 0.04
C THR A 115 13.75 6.97 0.44
N PHE A 116 13.15 6.17 -0.43
CA PHE A 116 13.35 4.73 -0.45
C PHE A 116 14.59 4.43 -1.32
N GLY A 117 15.59 3.79 -0.73
CA GLY A 117 16.94 3.74 -1.29
C GLY A 117 17.04 2.94 -2.59
N ALA A 118 17.97 3.35 -3.45
CA ALA A 118 18.47 2.49 -4.53
C ALA A 118 19.37 1.39 -3.96
N GLY A 119 19.62 0.34 -4.74
CA GLY A 119 20.50 -0.77 -4.39
C GLY A 119 19.94 -1.70 -3.31
N GLN A 120 18.69 -1.52 -2.89
CA GLN A 120 18.07 -2.37 -1.88
C GLN A 120 17.55 -3.65 -2.53
N ARG A 121 17.92 -4.80 -1.96
CA ARG A 121 17.27 -6.06 -2.30
C ARG A 121 15.85 -6.05 -1.73
N VAL A 122 14.86 -6.29 -2.58
CA VAL A 122 13.45 -6.20 -2.24
C VAL A 122 12.68 -7.39 -2.77
N VAL A 123 11.68 -7.83 -2.00
CA VAL A 123 10.58 -8.65 -2.52
C VAL A 123 9.50 -7.67 -2.99
N GLN A 124 9.22 -7.69 -4.29
CA GLN A 124 8.23 -6.85 -4.94
C GLN A 124 6.98 -7.70 -5.25
N ALA A 125 5.84 -7.30 -4.69
CA ALA A 125 4.54 -7.87 -5.03
C ALA A 125 3.68 -6.84 -5.76
N ARG A 126 3.00 -7.27 -6.82
CA ARG A 126 2.10 -6.44 -7.62
C ARG A 126 0.76 -7.11 -7.85
N THR A 127 -0.30 -6.31 -7.93
CA THR A 127 -1.63 -6.79 -8.29
C THR A 127 -2.47 -5.71 -8.96
N THR A 128 -3.38 -6.13 -9.84
CA THR A 128 -4.43 -5.29 -10.42
C THR A 128 -5.70 -5.24 -9.56
N ALA A 129 -5.69 -5.87 -8.37
CA ALA A 129 -6.79 -5.72 -7.42
C ALA A 129 -6.90 -4.27 -6.92
N SER A 130 -8.11 -3.86 -6.59
CA SER A 130 -8.38 -2.53 -6.00
C SER A 130 -7.62 -2.35 -4.69
N TYR A 131 -7.28 -1.10 -4.33
CA TYR A 131 -6.65 -0.76 -3.05
C TYR A 131 -7.42 -1.29 -1.83
N LEU A 132 -8.74 -1.54 -1.95
CA LEU A 132 -9.56 -2.14 -0.89
C LEU A 132 -9.18 -3.59 -0.57
N VAL A 133 -8.62 -4.32 -1.54
CA VAL A 133 -8.32 -5.76 -1.44
C VAL A 133 -6.84 -6.04 -1.61
N ALA A 134 -6.10 -5.18 -2.32
CA ALA A 134 -4.69 -5.34 -2.61
C ALA A 134 -3.83 -5.58 -1.36
N PRO A 135 -3.94 -4.83 -0.24
CA PRO A 135 -3.14 -5.07 0.96
C PRO A 135 -3.27 -6.51 1.49
N ASN A 136 -4.50 -7.04 1.54
CA ASN A 136 -4.80 -8.41 2.02
C ASN A 136 -4.25 -9.51 1.10
N LYS A 137 -3.75 -9.15 -0.08
CA LYS A 137 -3.11 -10.07 -1.04
C LYS A 137 -1.60 -9.87 -1.10
N LEU A 138 -1.15 -8.61 -1.13
CA LEU A 138 0.26 -8.26 -1.31
C LEU A 138 1.11 -8.64 -0.10
N TYR A 139 0.67 -8.34 1.13
CA TYR A 139 1.44 -8.67 2.34
C TYR A 139 1.60 -10.18 2.58
N PRO A 140 0.55 -11.01 2.47
CA PRO A 140 0.72 -12.46 2.54
C PRO A 140 1.66 -12.99 1.46
N ALA A 141 1.51 -12.54 0.21
CA ALA A 141 2.35 -12.99 -0.90
C ALA A 141 3.84 -12.65 -0.69
N ILE A 142 4.14 -11.46 -0.13
CA ILE A 142 5.48 -11.10 0.30
C ILE A 142 5.98 -12.02 1.41
N THR A 143 5.15 -12.23 2.44
CA THR A 143 5.52 -13.08 3.59
C THR A 143 5.83 -14.50 3.16
N ASP A 144 5.05 -15.06 2.24
CA ASP A 144 5.25 -16.39 1.70
C ASP A 144 6.53 -16.47 0.87
N ALA A 145 6.80 -15.47 0.00
CA ALA A 145 8.04 -15.43 -0.77
C ALA A 145 9.29 -15.28 0.11
N VAL A 146 9.22 -14.45 1.16
CA VAL A 146 10.29 -14.31 2.17
C VAL A 146 10.58 -15.64 2.84
N LYS A 147 9.55 -16.39 3.25
CA LYS A 147 9.70 -17.71 3.87
C LYS A 147 10.26 -18.75 2.89
N GLN A 148 9.69 -18.85 1.69
CA GLN A 148 10.10 -19.83 0.67
C GLN A 148 11.56 -19.67 0.26
N GLN A 149 12.02 -18.42 0.17
CA GLN A 149 13.40 -18.09 -0.22
C GLN A 149 14.35 -17.89 0.96
N GLN A 150 13.89 -18.13 2.20
CA GLN A 150 14.67 -17.99 3.43
C GLN A 150 15.34 -16.61 3.58
N LEU A 151 14.65 -15.56 3.12
CA LEU A 151 15.12 -14.18 3.17
C LEU A 151 14.88 -13.59 4.57
N LYS A 152 15.69 -12.60 4.95
CA LYS A 152 15.54 -11.89 6.23
C LYS A 152 14.84 -10.55 6.01
N PRO A 153 13.62 -10.34 6.53
CA PRO A 153 12.92 -9.06 6.36
C PRO A 153 13.59 -7.95 7.19
N LYS A 154 13.77 -6.77 6.59
CA LYS A 154 14.22 -5.55 7.27
C LYS A 154 13.10 -4.73 7.89
N HIS A 155 11.85 -5.15 7.67
CA HIS A 155 10.65 -4.45 8.12
C HIS A 155 10.54 -3.00 7.60
N VAL A 156 11.06 -2.76 6.40
CA VAL A 156 10.85 -1.52 5.65
C VAL A 156 10.04 -1.86 4.41
N TYR A 157 8.90 -1.20 4.25
CA TYR A 157 7.95 -1.45 3.17
C TYR A 157 7.64 -0.16 2.45
N LEU A 158 7.64 -0.18 1.11
CA LEU A 158 7.09 0.89 0.29
C LEU A 158 5.79 0.39 -0.33
N GLU A 159 4.68 1.05 -0.03
CA GLU A 159 3.38 0.81 -0.66
C GLU A 159 3.08 1.87 -1.70
N ARG A 160 2.50 1.44 -2.82
CA ARG A 160 1.97 2.32 -3.86
C ARG A 160 0.61 1.82 -4.29
N PHE A 161 -0.39 2.69 -4.18
CA PHE A 161 -1.77 2.41 -4.59
C PHE A 161 -2.20 3.50 -5.58
N PRO A 162 -1.75 3.42 -6.84
CA PRO A 162 -2.11 4.42 -7.82
C PRO A 162 -3.61 4.33 -8.13
N GLU A 163 -4.22 5.45 -8.51
CA GLU A 163 -5.62 5.47 -8.95
C GLU A 163 -5.85 4.62 -10.20
N GLN A 164 -4.82 4.54 -11.05
CA GLN A 164 -4.78 3.75 -12.27
C GLN A 164 -3.50 2.92 -12.30
N GLY A 165 -3.61 1.64 -12.64
CA GLY A 165 -2.48 0.73 -12.73
C GLY A 165 -2.43 -0.31 -11.62
N GLU A 166 -1.24 -0.85 -11.37
CA GLU A 166 -1.03 -1.93 -10.40
C GLU A 166 -0.72 -1.37 -9.02
N SER A 167 -1.40 -1.93 -8.01
CA SER A 167 -1.00 -1.78 -6.61
C SER A 167 0.29 -2.56 -6.36
N GLU A 168 1.23 -1.96 -5.65
CA GLU A 168 2.56 -2.52 -5.44
C GLU A 168 2.98 -2.38 -3.97
N VAL A 169 3.63 -3.42 -3.46
CA VAL A 169 4.39 -3.35 -2.21
C VAL A 169 5.80 -3.87 -2.44
N LEU A 170 6.80 -3.11 -2.00
CA LEU A 170 8.20 -3.54 -1.94
C LEU A 170 8.60 -3.74 -0.48
N ALA A 171 9.07 -4.93 -0.13
CA ALA A 171 9.61 -5.23 1.20
C ALA A 171 11.12 -5.40 1.13
N VAL A 172 11.87 -4.63 1.92
CA VAL A 172 13.34 -4.73 1.98
C VAL A 172 13.74 -6.01 2.70
N VAL A 173 14.70 -6.73 2.11
CA VAL A 173 15.20 -8.02 2.60
C VAL A 173 16.72 -8.13 2.51
N GLU A 174 17.28 -9.07 3.27
CA GLU A 174 18.66 -9.57 3.17
C GLU A 174 18.70 -11.06 2.83
#